data_AF-A0A2D7TTN0-F1
#
_entry.id   AF-A0A2D7TTN0-F1
#
_cell.length_a   1.000
_cell.length_b   1.000
_cell.length_c   1.000
_cell.angle_alpha   90.00
_cell.angle_beta   90.00
_cell.angle_gamma   90.00
#
_symmetry.space_group_name_H-M   'P 1'
#
loop_
_entity.id
_entity.type
_entity.pdbx_description
1 polymer ?
#
loop_
_entity_poly.entity_id
_entity_poly.type
_entity_poly.pdbx_seq_one_letter_code
_entity_poly.pdbx_strand_id
1 'polypeptide(L)' 'MSTIERIKWASTFCVLSGILLTNLNLYPLNIALHSTGAVGWTVAGYLSKDRAILTNFGLQLPLFALGISKVVLGF' A
#
# COMPACT_ATOMS: atom_id res chain seq x y z
N MET A 1 -18.64 -7.49 -10.84
CA MET A 1 -17.37 -6.84 -10.53
C MET A 1 -16.27 -7.33 -11.46
N SER A 2 -15.58 -6.41 -12.14
CA SER A 2 -14.41 -6.70 -12.96
C SER A 2 -13.21 -7.14 -12.11
N THR A 3 -12.22 -7.78 -12.72
CA THR A 3 -10.98 -8.17 -12.04
C THR A 3 -10.28 -6.96 -11.42
N ILE A 4 -10.26 -5.82 -12.11
CA ILE A 4 -9.67 -4.57 -11.60
C ILE A 4 -10.42 -4.08 -10.36
N GLU A 5 -11.75 -4.11 -10.36
CA GLU A 5 -12.55 -3.73 -9.18
C GLU A 5 -12.27 -4.61 -7.98
N ARG A 6 -12.11 -5.93 -8.17
CA ARG A 6 -11.73 -6.86 -7.09
C ARG A 6 -10.38 -6.50 -6.49
N ILE A 7 -9.39 -6.19 -7.33
CA ILE A 7 -8.06 -5.74 -6.89
C ILE A 7 -8.20 -4.45 -6.09
N LYS A 8 -8.96 -3.46 -6.58
CA LYS A 8 -9.17 -2.18 -5.88
C LYS A 8 -9.78 -2.40 -4.50
N TRP A 9 -10.83 -3.21 -4.38
CA TRP A 9 -11.47 -3.46 -3.08
C TRP A 9 -10.58 -4.22 -2.09
N ALA A 10 -9.88 -5.26 -2.55
CA ALA A 10 -8.90 -5.96 -1.71
C ALA A 10 -7.76 -5.02 -1.26
N SER A 11 -7.27 -4.18 -2.17
CA SER A 11 -6.22 -3.18 -1.88
C SER A 11 -6.70 -2.14 -0.88
N THR A 12 -7.91 -1.62 -1.03
CA THR A 12 -8.54 -0.70 -0.08
C THR A 12 -8.64 -1.28 1.32
N PHE A 13 -9.06 -2.55 1.44
CA PHE A 13 -9.11 -3.21 2.74
C PHE A 13 -7.73 -3.23 3.40
N CYS A 14 -6.69 -3.65 2.68
CA CYS A 14 -5.32 -3.66 3.19
C CYS A 14 -4.80 -2.26 3.57
N VAL A 15 -5.07 -1.23 2.74
CA VAL A 15 -4.69 0.17 3.04
C VAL A 15 -5.37 0.65 4.31
N LEU A 16 -6.69 0.46 4.43
CA LEU A 16 -7.44 0.91 5.62
C LEU A 16 -7.01 0.16 6.88
N SER A 17 -6.73 -1.14 6.79
CA SER A 17 -6.14 -1.90 7.89
C SER A 17 -4.75 -1.36 8.26
N GLY A 18 -3.89 -1.06 7.28
CA GLY A 18 -2.60 -0.42 7.53
C GLY A 18 -2.73 0.93 8.24
N ILE A 19 -3.66 1.79 7.81
CA ILE A 19 -3.95 3.08 8.44
C ILE A 19 -4.45 2.91 9.88
N LEU A 20 -5.35 1.94 10.13
CA LEU A 20 -5.83 1.62 11.47
C LEU A 20 -4.64 1.24 12.38
N LEU A 21 -3.78 0.32 11.91
CA LEU A 21 -2.63 -0.13 12.68
C LEU A 21 -1.61 1.00 12.92
N THR A 22 -1.47 1.95 11.99
CA THR A 22 -0.69 3.18 12.21
C THR A 22 -1.23 3.98 13.39
N ASN A 23 -2.55 4.18 13.45
CA ASN A 23 -3.19 4.90 14.57
C ASN A 23 -3.10 4.13 15.90
N LEU A 24 -2.94 2.81 15.86
CA LEU A 24 -2.67 1.97 17.03
C LEU A 24 -1.18 1.85 17.37
N ASN A 25 -0.29 2.53 16.64
CA ASN A 25 1.17 2.45 16.78
C ASN A 25 1.75 1.04 16.65
N LEU A 26 1.12 0.17 15.86
CA LEU A 26 1.53 -1.23 15.68
C LEU A 26 2.54 -1.39 14.53
N TYR A 27 3.81 -1.12 14.83
CA TYR A 27 4.93 -1.28 13.91
C TYR A 27 5.61 -2.65 14.05
N PRO A 28 5.98 -3.36 12.97
CA PRO A 28 5.92 -2.98 11.55
C PRO A 28 4.66 -3.50 10.82
N LEU A 29 3.68 -4.06 11.53
CA LEU A 29 2.49 -4.63 10.88
C LEU A 29 1.72 -3.57 10.08
N ASN A 30 1.68 -2.34 10.57
CA ASN A 30 1.07 -1.20 9.88
C ASN A 30 1.65 -1.00 8.47
N ILE A 31 2.97 -0.91 8.34
CA ILE A 31 3.65 -0.66 7.08
C ILE A 31 3.56 -1.88 6.18
N ALA A 32 3.59 -3.10 6.72
CA ALA A 32 3.41 -4.32 5.94
C ALA A 32 2.04 -4.39 5.24
N LEU A 33 0.94 -4.14 5.98
CA LEU A 33 -0.40 -4.14 5.40
C LEU A 33 -0.63 -2.95 4.46
N HIS A 34 -0.18 -1.76 4.84
CA HIS A 34 -0.30 -0.58 3.98
C HIS A 34 0.45 -0.78 2.66
N SER A 35 1.69 -1.29 2.71
CA SER A 35 2.50 -1.59 1.52
C SER A 35 1.82 -2.59 0.60
N THR A 36 1.24 -3.65 1.17
CA THR A 36 0.50 -4.68 0.40
C THR A 36 -0.68 -4.06 -0.34
N GLY A 37 -1.45 -3.19 0.34
CA GLY A 37 -2.52 -2.44 -0.28
C GLY A 37 -2.04 -1.46 -1.36
N ALA A 38 -0.92 -0.78 -1.13
CA ALA A 38 -0.32 0.13 -2.10
C ALA A 38 0.12 -0.60 -3.37
N VAL A 39 0.77 -1.77 -3.28
CA VAL A 39 1.12 -2.60 -4.45
C VAL A 39 -0.12 -2.93 -5.27
N GLY A 40 -1.20 -3.36 -4.63
CA GLY A 40 -2.45 -3.70 -5.32
C GLY A 40 -3.08 -2.49 -6.02
N TRP A 41 -3.06 -1.31 -5.40
CA TRP A 41 -3.52 -0.07 -6.03
C TRP A 41 -2.61 0.42 -7.16
N THR A 42 -1.29 0.25 -7.06
CA THR A 42 -0.34 0.52 -8.15
C THR A 42 -0.64 -0.35 -9.36
N VAL A 43 -0.88 -1.65 -9.15
CA VAL A 43 -1.29 -2.59 -10.21
C VAL A 43 -2.63 -2.18 -10.81
N ALA A 44 -3.62 -1.83 -9.98
CA ALA A 44 -4.91 -1.36 -10.46
C ALA A 44 -4.82 -0.06 -11.26
N GLY A 45 -3.97 0.89 -10.84
CA GLY A 45 -3.69 2.14 -11.54
C GLY A 45 -3.05 1.91 -12.90
N TYR A 46 -2.05 1.02 -12.96
CA TYR A 46 -1.42 0.61 -14.22
C TYR A 46 -2.43 -0.02 -15.19
N LEU A 47 -3.21 -1.01 -14.73
CA LEU A 47 -4.23 -1.70 -15.54
C LEU A 47 -5.36 -0.77 -15.99
N SER A 48 -5.74 0.21 -15.16
CA SER A 48 -6.77 1.20 -15.49
C SER A 48 -6.25 2.36 -16.34
N LYS A 49 -4.94 2.43 -16.62
CA LYS A 49 -4.26 3.59 -17.22
C LYS A 49 -4.50 4.90 -16.46
N ASP A 50 -4.69 4.82 -15.15
CA ASP A 50 -4.94 5.96 -14.28
C ASP A 50 -3.60 6.46 -13.68
N ARG A 51 -3.11 7.56 -14.23
CA ARG A 51 -1.83 8.16 -13.83
C ARG A 51 -1.88 8.76 -12.43
N ALA A 52 -3.04 9.20 -11.96
CA ALA A 52 -3.17 9.80 -10.63
C ALA A 52 -3.04 8.71 -9.55
N ILE A 53 -3.74 7.59 -9.74
CA ILE A 53 -3.62 6.42 -8.85
C ILE A 53 -2.19 5.87 -8.89
N LEU A 54 -1.62 5.72 -10.09
CA LEU A 54 -0.26 5.19 -10.25
C LEU A 54 0.78 6.07 -9.57
N THR A 55 0.65 7.40 -9.67
CA THR A 55 1.56 8.33 -9.00
C THR A 55 1.41 8.25 -7.48
N ASN A 56 0.18 8.26 -6.97
CA ASN A 56 -0.08 8.21 -5.52
C ASN A 56 0.50 6.94 -4.89
N PHE A 57 0.03 5.77 -5.32
CA PHE A 57 0.43 4.51 -4.71
C PHE A 57 1.82 4.04 -5.14
N GLY A 58 2.24 4.36 -6.37
CA GLY A 58 3.59 4.06 -6.86
C GLY A 58 4.67 4.79 -6.07
N LEU A 59 4.46 6.06 -5.72
CA LEU A 59 5.41 6.81 -4.87
C LEU A 59 5.34 6.42 -3.38
N GLN A 60 4.24 5.86 -2.91
CA GLN A 60 4.17 5.30 -1.56
C GLN A 60 5.10 4.10 -1.36
N LEU A 61 5.32 3.27 -2.40
CA LEU A 61 6.19 2.10 -2.32
C LEU A 61 7.65 2.41 -1.91
N PRO A 62 8.38 3.35 -2.55
CA PRO A 62 9.72 3.71 -2.10
C PRO A 62 9.73 4.36 -0.71
N LEU A 63 8.69 5.14 -0.35
CA LEU A 63 8.56 5.69 1.00
C LEU A 63 8.40 4.58 2.05
N PHE A 64 7.60 3.56 1.76
CA PHE A 64 7.46 2.40 2.64
C PHE A 64 8.71 1.52 2.66
N ALA A 65 9.43 1.40 1.54
CA ALA A 65 10.70 0.69 1.48
C ALA A 65 11.73 1.30 2.43
N LEU A 66 11.77 2.62 2.61
CA LEU A 66 12.62 3.26 3.62
C LEU A 66 12.22 2.85 5.04
N GLY A 67 10.93 2.84 5.38
CA GLY A 67 10.45 2.37 6.68
C GLY A 67 10.79 0.90 6.94
N ILE A 68 10.54 0.03 5.96
CA ILE A 68 10.91 -1.39 6.06
C ILE A 68 12.42 -1.56 6.22
N SER A 69 13.22 -0.80 5.47
CA SER A 69 14.68 -0.82 5.59
C SER A 69 15.13 -0.45 7.01
N LYS A 70 14.46 0.52 7.64
CA LYS A 70 14.70 0.86 9.05
C LYS A 70 14.48 -0.34 9.98
N VAL A 71 13.42 -1.13 9.77
CA VAL A 71 13.14 -2.35 10.56
C VAL A 71 14.23 -3.39 10.35
N VAL A 72 14.56 -3.66 9.10
CA VAL A 72 15.44 -4.76 8.70
C VAL A 72 16.90 -4.44 9.04
N LEU A 73 17.33 -3.20 8.87
CA LEU A 73 18.72 -2.76 9.07
C LEU A 73 18.97 -2.14 10.45
N GLY A 74 17.93 -1.80 11.20
CA GLY A 74 18.02 -1.42 12.62
C GLY A 74 18.66 -0.06 12.90
N PHE A 75 18.43 0.95 12.05
CA PHE A 75 18.90 2.33 12.25
C PHE A 75 17.79 3.32 12.61
#